data_AF-A0A2S9Q349-F1
#
_entry.id   AF-A0A2S9Q349-F1
#
_cell.length_a   1.000
_cell.length_b   1.000
_cell.length_c   1.000
_cell.angle_alpha   90.00
_cell.angle_beta   90.00
_cell.angle_gamma   90.00
#
_symmetry.space_group_name_H-M   'P 1'
#
loop_
_entity.id
_entity.type
_entity.pdbx_description
1 polymer ?
#
loop_
_entity_poly.entity_id
_entity_poly.type
_entity_poly.pdbx_seq_one_letter_code
_entity_poly.pdbx_strand_id
1 'polypeptide(L)'
;MTTPPAPEPDAQLVTLLPPEDAYDYEFVAARLHDQHLLDSSVAVRVFRAPMLAVPVGGRRRGGSMDAGPGTLAIAIREALLGRGGFPGLRIRLTGPRDRSPYWVVEWGERLPARATEDERARFYGGCDCPRQPAASPTPAVPRCGSQLLPRAHEYGPSSGPRRRSLR
;
A
#
# COMPACT_ATOMS: atom_id res chain seq x y z
N MET A 1 7.26 -45.93 21.15
CA MET A 1 7.35 -44.62 21.84
C MET A 1 7.48 -43.56 20.76
N THR A 2 6.38 -42.90 20.41
CA THR A 2 6.35 -41.87 19.37
C THR A 2 6.64 -40.54 20.05
N THR A 3 7.81 -39.96 19.78
CA THR A 3 8.15 -38.60 20.22
C THR A 3 7.12 -37.63 19.63
N PRO A 4 6.43 -36.80 20.44
CA PRO A 4 5.56 -35.78 19.89
C PRO A 4 6.38 -34.79 19.05
N PRO A 5 5.87 -34.35 17.89
CA PRO A 5 6.56 -33.33 17.09
C PRO A 5 6.74 -32.08 17.94
N ALA A 6 7.94 -31.47 17.85
CA ALA A 6 8.21 -30.19 18.47
C ALA A 6 7.14 -29.17 18.03
N PRO A 7 6.68 -28.27 18.91
CA PRO A 7 5.77 -27.21 18.49
C PRO A 7 6.45 -26.45 17.33
N GLU A 8 5.81 -26.46 16.17
CA GLU A 8 6.26 -25.63 15.06
C GLU A 8 6.34 -24.19 15.58
N PRO A 9 7.40 -23.43 15.26
CA PRO A 9 7.52 -22.07 15.72
C PRO A 9 6.24 -21.35 15.29
N ASP A 10 5.43 -20.92 16.26
CA ASP A 10 4.22 -20.15 16.04
C ASP A 10 4.53 -19.15 14.94
N ALA A 11 3.90 -19.33 13.78
CA ALA A 11 4.10 -18.46 12.64
C ALA A 11 3.65 -17.07 13.09
N GLN A 12 4.60 -16.26 13.56
CA GLN A 12 4.32 -14.95 14.10
C GLN A 12 3.62 -14.16 13.00
N LEU A 13 2.31 -13.92 13.21
CA LEU A 13 1.46 -13.21 12.27
C LEU A 13 2.02 -11.82 11.93
N VAL A 14 2.82 -11.28 12.85
CA VAL A 14 3.49 -9.99 12.76
C VAL A 14 4.95 -10.17 13.14
N THR A 15 5.86 -9.70 12.29
CA THR A 15 7.28 -9.54 12.62
C THR A 15 7.62 -8.05 12.68
N LEU A 16 8.42 -7.64 13.67
CA LEU A 16 9.03 -6.30 13.67
C LEU A 16 10.40 -6.36 13.03
N LEU A 17 10.67 -5.39 12.16
CA LEU A 17 11.91 -5.27 11.40
C LEU A 17 12.50 -3.86 11.60
N PRO A 18 13.77 -3.64 11.22
CA PRO A 18 14.35 -2.30 11.11
C PRO A 18 13.46 -1.37 10.26
N PRO A 19 13.32 -0.08 10.62
CA PRO A 19 12.42 0.83 9.94
C PRO A 19 12.71 0.99 8.44
N GLU A 20 13.98 0.91 8.03
CA GLU A 20 14.43 0.97 6.64
C GLU A 20 13.92 -0.18 5.76
N ASP A 21 13.46 -1.28 6.35
CA ASP A 21 12.85 -2.38 5.62
C ASP A 21 11.41 -2.07 5.18
N ALA A 22 10.76 -1.06 5.77
CA ALA A 22 9.41 -0.67 5.40
C ALA A 22 9.35 -0.10 3.98
N TYR A 23 8.40 -0.55 3.17
CA TYR A 23 8.33 -0.09 1.76
C TYR A 23 7.99 1.41 1.65
N ASP A 24 7.32 1.96 2.66
CA ASP A 24 6.93 3.37 2.76
C ASP A 24 7.94 4.22 3.54
N TYR A 25 9.11 3.65 3.92
CA TYR A 25 10.14 4.35 4.68
C TYR A 25 10.56 5.67 4.03
N GLU A 26 11.07 5.61 2.80
CA GLU A 26 11.55 6.81 2.07
C GLU A 26 10.43 7.84 1.87
N PHE A 27 9.20 7.37 1.64
CA PHE A 27 8.05 8.24 1.46
C PHE A 27 7.74 9.03 2.74
N VAL A 28 7.77 8.36 3.89
CA VAL A 28 7.53 8.96 5.21
C VAL A 28 8.72 9.82 5.63
N ALA A 29 9.95 9.33 5.45
CA ALA A 29 11.17 10.05 5.77
C ALA A 29 11.22 11.41 5.06
N ALA A 30 10.91 11.48 3.77
CA ALA A 30 10.88 12.75 3.03
C ALA A 30 9.82 13.75 3.52
N ARG A 31 8.86 13.32 4.35
CA ARG A 31 7.68 14.10 4.77
C ARG A 31 7.56 14.28 6.28
N LEU A 32 8.43 13.67 7.06
CA LEU A 32 8.39 13.78 8.51
C LEU A 32 9.13 15.03 8.97
N HIS A 33 8.50 15.88 9.77
CA HIS A 33 9.14 17.08 10.29
C HIS A 33 10.28 16.70 11.26
N ASP A 34 10.02 15.74 12.14
CA ASP A 34 10.92 15.34 13.21
C ASP A 34 11.66 14.04 12.82
N GLN A 35 12.73 14.17 12.04
CA GLN A 35 13.48 13.04 11.46
C GLN A 35 14.00 12.03 12.50
N HIS A 36 14.35 12.48 13.71
CA HIS A 36 14.82 11.62 14.80
C HIS A 36 13.79 10.55 15.24
N LEU A 37 12.51 10.71 14.87
CA LEU A 37 11.50 9.67 15.12
C LEU A 37 11.72 8.42 14.26
N LEU A 38 12.47 8.52 13.15
CA LEU A 38 12.82 7.36 12.32
C LEU A 38 13.73 6.38 13.08
N ASP A 39 14.63 6.90 13.93
CA ASP A 39 15.55 6.08 14.76
C ASP A 39 14.83 5.16 15.75
N SER A 40 13.58 5.50 16.09
CA SER A 40 12.73 4.74 17.02
C SER A 40 11.49 4.14 16.33
N SER A 41 11.38 4.31 15.01
CA SER A 41 10.34 3.68 14.19
C SER A 41 10.61 2.19 14.02
N VAL A 42 9.56 1.44 13.69
CA VAL A 42 9.66 0.02 13.39
C VAL A 42 8.89 -0.30 12.13
N ALA A 43 9.46 -1.19 11.31
CA ALA A 43 8.73 -1.79 10.21
C ALA A 43 7.88 -2.95 10.75
N VAL A 44 6.56 -2.85 10.58
CA VAL A 44 5.60 -3.88 10.98
C VAL A 44 5.27 -4.71 9.76
N ARG A 45 5.77 -5.95 9.71
CA ARG A 45 5.50 -6.87 8.63
C ARG A 45 4.33 -7.77 8.97
N VAL A 46 3.24 -7.54 8.27
CA VAL A 46 2.06 -8.41 8.25
C VAL A 46 2.06 -9.09 6.88
N PHE A 47 2.46 -10.36 6.82
CA PHE A 47 2.81 -11.09 5.58
C PHE A 47 4.09 -10.61 4.86
N ARG A 48 3.97 -10.10 3.62
CA ARG A 48 5.11 -9.84 2.72
C ARG A 48 5.53 -8.38 2.64
N ALA A 49 4.66 -7.44 3.00
CA ALA A 49 4.91 -6.01 2.85
C ALA A 49 5.03 -5.35 4.24
N PRO A 50 6.24 -5.02 4.71
CA PRO A 50 6.44 -4.24 5.92
C PRO A 50 5.99 -2.79 5.75
N MET A 51 5.22 -2.29 6.71
CA MET A 51 4.76 -0.89 6.79
C MET A 51 5.38 -0.18 7.99
N LEU A 52 5.71 1.10 7.83
CA LEU A 52 6.37 1.87 8.89
C LEU A 52 5.37 2.29 9.99
N ALA A 53 5.66 1.90 11.23
CA ALA A 53 5.01 2.45 12.41
C ALA A 53 5.92 3.52 13.03
N VAL A 54 5.50 4.79 12.92
CA VAL A 54 6.24 5.94 13.47
C VAL A 54 5.72 6.31 14.86
N PRO A 55 6.59 6.39 15.88
CA PRO A 55 6.20 6.75 17.23
C PRO A 55 5.69 8.19 17.32
N VAL A 56 5.01 8.52 18.40
CA VAL A 56 4.74 9.91 18.77
C VAL A 56 5.99 10.57 19.32
N GLY A 57 6.07 11.89 19.17
CA GLY A 57 7.19 12.69 19.64
C GLY A 57 7.30 13.99 18.82
N GLY A 58 8.00 14.97 19.37
CA GLY A 58 8.08 16.31 18.77
C GLY A 58 6.67 16.87 18.47
N ARG A 59 6.38 17.09 17.19
CA ARG A 59 5.09 17.59 16.69
C ARG A 59 4.09 16.49 16.37
N ARG A 60 4.52 15.23 16.22
CA ARG A 60 3.66 14.09 15.93
C ARG A 60 2.89 13.64 17.17
N ARG A 61 1.56 13.76 17.14
CA ARG A 61 0.68 13.51 18.29
C ARG A 61 0.06 12.11 18.31
N GLY A 62 0.07 11.41 17.18
CA GLY A 62 -0.47 10.06 17.07
C GLY A 62 0.00 9.34 15.82
N GLY A 63 -0.57 8.16 15.60
CA GLY A 63 -0.34 7.37 14.41
C GLY A 63 -1.45 6.33 14.21
N SER A 64 -1.54 5.81 13.00
CA SER A 64 -2.47 4.75 12.64
C SER A 64 -1.84 3.83 11.60
N MET A 65 -2.18 2.55 11.65
CA MET A 65 -1.79 1.54 10.68
C MET A 65 -3.01 0.70 10.30
N ASP A 66 -3.26 0.58 9.00
CA ASP A 66 -4.27 -0.34 8.48
C ASP A 66 -3.79 -1.78 8.70
N ALA A 67 -4.57 -2.56 9.42
CA ALA A 67 -4.22 -3.92 9.82
C ALA A 67 -4.93 -5.00 8.98
N GLY A 68 -5.96 -4.62 8.21
CA GLY A 68 -6.80 -5.57 7.48
C GLY A 68 -7.69 -6.37 8.45
N PRO A 69 -7.59 -7.72 8.51
CA PRO A 69 -8.36 -8.55 9.43
C PRO A 69 -8.12 -8.24 10.92
N GLY A 70 -9.14 -8.49 11.76
CA GLY A 70 -9.09 -8.15 13.19
C GLY A 70 -8.02 -8.92 13.98
N THR A 71 -7.72 -10.15 13.59
CA THR A 71 -6.64 -10.95 14.19
C THR A 71 -5.27 -10.31 13.99
N LEU A 72 -5.03 -9.70 12.83
CA LEU A 72 -3.80 -8.97 12.54
C LEU A 72 -3.75 -7.66 13.32
N ALA A 73 -4.88 -6.97 13.47
CA ALA A 73 -4.94 -5.76 14.30
C ALA A 73 -4.55 -6.04 15.77
N ILE A 74 -5.01 -7.17 16.32
CA ILE A 74 -4.62 -7.63 17.65
C ILE A 74 -3.12 -7.92 17.69
N ALA A 75 -2.61 -8.71 16.73
CA ALA A 75 -1.19 -9.06 16.69
C ALA A 75 -0.27 -7.83 16.56
N ILE A 76 -0.64 -6.85 15.73
CA ILE A 76 0.11 -5.59 15.59
C ILE A 76 0.08 -4.80 16.90
N ARG A 77 -1.09 -4.68 17.54
CA ARG A 77 -1.23 -4.00 18.83
C ARG A 77 -0.31 -4.62 19.87
N GLU A 78 -0.31 -5.95 20.01
CA GLU A 78 0.54 -6.65 20.97
C GLU A 78 2.03 -6.46 20.65
N ALA A 79 2.42 -6.50 19.37
CA ALA A 79 3.80 -6.26 18.96
C ALA A 79 4.30 -4.84 19.29
N LEU A 80 3.42 -3.84 19.27
CA LEU A 80 3.76 -2.45 19.62
C LEU A 80 3.62 -2.16 21.12
N LEU A 81 2.94 -3.02 21.89
CA LEU A 81 2.68 -2.80 23.30
C LEU A 81 3.97 -2.72 24.10
N GLY A 82 4.06 -1.72 24.99
CA GLY A 82 5.25 -1.50 25.83
C GLY A 82 6.44 -0.87 25.11
N ARG A 83 6.39 -0.69 23.78
CA ARG A 83 7.44 0.03 23.04
C ARG A 83 7.32 1.53 23.28
N GLY A 84 8.47 2.18 23.50
CA GLY A 84 8.54 3.63 23.63
C GLY A 84 7.96 4.33 22.40
N GLY A 85 7.18 5.40 22.62
CA GLY A 85 6.59 6.18 21.52
C GLY A 85 5.28 5.64 20.94
N PHE A 86 4.75 4.52 21.44
CA PHE A 86 3.44 3.99 21.02
C PHE A 86 2.39 3.98 22.16
N PRO A 87 2.08 5.13 22.78
CA PRO A 87 1.16 5.16 23.92
C PRO A 87 -0.29 4.93 23.48
N GLY A 88 -1.10 4.38 24.39
CA GLY A 88 -2.56 4.32 24.22
C GLY A 88 -3.04 3.56 22.99
N LEU A 89 -2.42 2.43 22.66
CA LEU A 89 -2.80 1.59 21.51
C LEU A 89 -4.26 1.14 21.55
N ARG A 90 -4.98 1.38 20.45
CA ARG A 90 -6.41 1.09 20.26
C ARG A 90 -6.61 0.38 18.93
N ILE A 91 -7.65 -0.46 18.88
CA ILE A 91 -8.11 -1.09 17.64
C ILE A 91 -9.47 -0.47 17.31
N ARG A 92 -9.64 -0.02 16.06
CA ARG A 92 -10.89 0.57 15.58
C ARG A 92 -11.34 -0.12 14.30
N LEU A 93 -12.61 -0.48 14.26
CA LEU A 93 -13.28 -0.90 13.04
C LEU A 93 -13.55 0.32 12.16
N THR A 94 -13.07 0.29 10.92
CA THR A 94 -13.24 1.36 9.94
C THR A 94 -13.79 0.77 8.64
N GLY A 95 -14.47 1.61 7.86
CA GLY A 95 -15.01 1.23 6.56
C GLY A 95 -16.51 1.53 6.47
N PRO A 96 -17.01 1.87 5.27
CA PRO A 96 -18.42 2.08 5.05
C PRO A 96 -19.18 0.75 5.11
N ARG A 97 -20.48 0.79 5.45
CA ARG A 97 -21.31 -0.41 5.65
C ARG A 97 -21.44 -1.29 4.39
N ASP A 98 -21.19 -0.71 3.22
CA ASP A 98 -21.31 -1.34 1.89
C ASP A 98 -20.01 -2.02 1.42
N ARG A 99 -18.90 -1.90 2.18
CA ARG A 99 -17.63 -2.58 1.90
C ARG A 99 -17.23 -3.50 3.04
N SER A 100 -16.31 -4.41 2.75
CA SER A 100 -15.67 -5.20 3.80
C SER A 100 -15.00 -4.25 4.81
N PRO A 101 -15.42 -4.28 6.09
CA PRO A 101 -14.83 -3.42 7.08
C PRO A 101 -13.39 -3.88 7.36
N TYR A 102 -12.52 -2.93 7.64
CA TYR A 102 -11.12 -3.17 7.93
C TYR A 102 -10.76 -2.62 9.30
N TRP A 103 -9.79 -3.24 9.94
CA TRP A 103 -9.34 -2.86 11.27
C TRP A 103 -8.12 -1.96 11.17
N VAL A 104 -8.07 -0.96 12.04
CA VAL A 104 -6.97 0.00 12.15
C VAL A 104 -6.42 -0.06 13.56
N VAL A 105 -5.10 -0.08 13.69
CA VAL A 105 -4.41 0.11 14.97
C VAL A 105 -4.00 1.57 15.08
N GLU A 106 -4.44 2.24 16.15
CA GLU A 106 -4.17 3.66 16.40
C GLU A 106 -3.38 3.82 17.70
N TRP A 107 -2.45 4.78 17.76
CA TRP A 107 -1.70 5.14 18.96
C TRP A 107 -1.59 6.65 19.12
N GLY A 108 -1.21 7.10 20.31
CA GLY A 108 -1.15 8.50 20.69
C GLY A 108 -2.52 9.11 20.92
N GLU A 109 -2.63 10.40 20.64
CA GLU A 109 -3.89 11.14 20.70
C GLU A 109 -4.87 10.69 19.62
N ARG A 110 -6.14 11.08 19.74
CA ARG A 110 -7.15 10.84 18.71
C ARG A 110 -7.20 12.03 17.77
N LEU A 111 -7.10 11.75 16.48
CA LEU A 111 -7.33 12.75 15.45
C LEU A 111 -8.80 13.26 15.56
N PRO A 112 -9.04 14.57 15.53
CA PRO A 112 -10.40 15.11 15.47
C PRO A 112 -11.18 14.55 14.28
N ALA A 113 -12.44 14.16 14.50
CA ALA A 113 -13.26 13.48 13.49
C ALA A 113 -13.46 14.29 12.19
N ARG A 114 -13.34 15.62 12.27
CA ARG A 114 -13.52 16.56 11.15
C ARG A 114 -12.22 17.28 10.79
N ALA A 115 -11.07 16.69 11.10
CA ALA A 115 -9.78 17.25 10.69
C ALA A 115 -9.67 17.31 9.16
N THR A 116 -9.32 18.49 8.66
CA THR A 116 -8.88 18.73 7.29
C THR A 116 -7.61 17.94 6.98
N GLU A 117 -7.24 17.87 5.70
CA GLU A 117 -6.03 17.16 5.30
C GLU A 117 -4.76 17.81 5.87
N ASP A 118 -4.70 19.15 5.91
CA ASP A 118 -3.55 19.88 6.47
C ASP A 118 -3.45 19.69 7.99
N GLU A 119 -4.58 19.72 8.71
CA GLU A 119 -4.61 19.40 10.13
C GLU A 119 -4.18 17.96 10.40
N ARG A 120 -4.60 17.02 9.55
CA ARG A 120 -4.20 15.62 9.62
C ARG A 120 -2.70 15.46 9.37
N ALA A 121 -2.15 16.11 8.35
CA ALA A 121 -0.73 16.11 8.06
C ALA A 121 0.06 16.62 9.29
N ARG A 122 -0.31 17.79 9.82
CA ARG A 122 0.33 18.37 11.02
C ARG A 122 0.21 17.47 12.25
N PHE A 123 -0.96 16.86 12.47
CA PHE A 123 -1.19 15.94 13.59
C PHE A 123 -0.24 14.73 13.53
N TYR A 124 0.01 14.21 12.32
CA TYR A 124 0.93 13.11 12.08
C TYR A 124 2.39 13.56 11.92
N GLY A 125 2.72 14.82 12.20
CA GLY A 125 4.08 15.35 12.10
C GLY A 125 4.58 15.53 10.66
N GLY A 126 3.67 15.58 9.70
CA GLY A 126 4.00 15.92 8.32
C GLY A 126 4.51 17.35 8.21
N CYS A 127 5.57 17.59 7.43
CA CYS A 127 5.96 18.94 7.01
C CYS A 127 5.07 19.44 5.86
N ASP A 128 4.91 20.76 5.75
CA ASP A 128 4.18 21.45 4.68
C ASP A 128 4.97 21.41 3.34
N CYS A 129 5.55 20.25 2.99
CA CYS A 129 6.20 20.05 1.71
C CYS A 129 5.11 20.09 0.63
N PRO A 130 5.28 20.86 -0.47
CA PRO A 130 4.30 20.87 -1.54
C PRO A 130 4.05 19.44 -2.01
N ARG A 131 2.80 19.00 -1.88
CA ARG A 131 2.33 17.71 -2.38
C ARG A 131 2.74 17.64 -3.84
N GLN A 132 3.65 16.74 -4.17
CA GLN A 132 4.01 16.50 -5.55
C GLN A 132 2.69 16.18 -6.28
N PRO A 133 2.27 16.99 -7.27
CA PRO A 133 1.05 16.69 -8.00
C PRO A 133 1.19 15.28 -8.53
N ALA A 134 0.14 14.45 -8.37
CA ALA A 134 0.10 13.13 -8.96
C ALA A 134 0.58 13.28 -10.41
N ALA A 135 1.67 12.58 -10.75
CA ALA A 135 2.26 12.67 -12.08
C ALA A 135 1.12 12.61 -13.10
N SER A 136 0.98 13.67 -13.90
CA SER A 136 -0.10 13.77 -14.88
C SER A 136 -0.15 12.46 -15.66
N PRO A 137 -1.35 11.91 -15.94
CA PRO A 137 -1.45 10.72 -16.76
C PRO A 137 -0.66 10.99 -18.04
N THR A 138 0.33 10.13 -18.28
CA THR A 138 1.23 10.24 -19.42
C THR A 138 0.35 10.41 -20.66
N PRO A 139 0.55 11.44 -21.50
CA PRO A 139 -0.22 11.55 -22.73
C PRO A 139 0.01 10.26 -23.52
N ALA A 140 -1.09 9.58 -23.86
CA ALA A 140 -1.07 8.40 -24.69
C ALA A 140 -0.21 8.70 -25.92
N VAL A 141 0.83 7.90 -26.12
CA VAL A 141 1.69 7.97 -27.31
C VAL A 141 0.76 7.92 -28.53
N PRO A 142 0.73 8.95 -29.41
CA PRO A 142 -0.01 8.83 -30.65
C PRO A 142 0.64 7.72 -31.45
N ARG A 143 -0.15 6.72 -31.85
CA ARG A 143 0.27 5.66 -32.78
C ARG A 143 0.82 6.35 -34.04
N CYS A 144 2.15 6.44 -34.10
CA CYS A 144 2.88 6.91 -35.26
C CYS A 144 2.59 5.92 -36.41
N GLY A 145 2.11 6.48 -37.52
CA GLY A 145 1.72 5.71 -38.69
C GLY A 145 2.88 4.86 -39.21
N SER A 146 2.65 3.56 -39.31
CA SER A 146 3.44 2.73 -40.21
C SER A 146 2.85 2.88 -41.61
N GLN A 147 3.57 3.65 -42.41
CA GLN A 147 3.40 3.74 -43.85
C GLN A 147 3.67 2.39 -44.53
N LEU A 148 2.97 2.21 -45.66
CA LEU A 148 3.39 1.60 -46.92
C LEU A 148 4.27 0.34 -46.88
N LEU A 149 3.68 -0.78 -47.32
CA LEU A 149 4.40 -1.84 -48.05
C LEU A 149 4.21 -1.63 -49.56
N PRO A 150 5.25 -1.77 -50.40
CA PRO A 150 5.12 -1.71 -51.85
C PRO A 150 4.65 -3.06 -52.45
N ARG A 151 3.99 -2.92 -53.60
CA ARG A 151 3.56 -3.98 -54.53
C ARG A 151 4.70 -4.91 -54.98
N ALA A 152 4.39 -6.19 -55.17
CA ALA A 152 4.93 -6.98 -56.28
C ALA A 152 4.11 -8.28 -56.55
N HIS A 153 3.74 -8.44 -57.83
CA HIS A 153 3.47 -9.66 -58.64
C HIS A 153 2.35 -10.63 -58.20
N GLU A 154 1.25 -10.68 -58.96
CA GLU A 154 1.02 -11.54 -60.15
C GLU A 154 1.03 -13.03 -59.82
N TYR A 155 -0.14 -13.68 -59.92
CA TYR A 155 -0.34 -14.89 -60.71
C TYR A 155 -1.86 -15.11 -60.87
N GLY A 156 -2.35 -14.99 -62.10
CA GLY A 156 -3.67 -15.50 -62.48
C GLY A 156 -3.68 -17.03 -62.48
N PRO A 157 -4.87 -17.65 -62.62
CA PRO A 157 -5.16 -18.13 -63.97
C PRO A 157 -6.65 -18.10 -64.39
N SER A 158 -6.81 -17.88 -65.70
CA SER A 158 -7.58 -18.69 -66.66
C SER A 158 -9.09 -18.90 -66.48
N SER A 159 -9.81 -18.06 -67.24
CA SER A 159 -10.99 -18.33 -68.08
C SER A 159 -11.57 -19.75 -68.20
N GLY A 160 -12.80 -19.92 -67.68
CA GLY A 160 -13.98 -20.48 -68.38
C GLY A 160 -14.27 -22.00 -68.32
N PRO A 161 -15.46 -22.49 -68.78
CA PRO A 161 -16.68 -21.77 -69.17
C PRO A 161 -18.00 -22.30 -68.55
N ARG A 162 -19.05 -21.51 -68.79
CA ARG A 162 -20.51 -21.73 -68.64
C ARG A 162 -21.02 -23.17 -68.77
N ARG A 163 -22.06 -23.50 -67.99
CA ARG A 163 -23.32 -24.12 -68.49
C ARG A 163 -24.52 -23.77 -67.60
N ARG A 164 -25.58 -23.27 -68.24
CA ARG A 164 -26.97 -23.16 -67.75
C ARG A 164 -27.65 -24.52 -67.84
N SER A 165 -28.56 -24.81 -66.91
CA SER A 165 -29.87 -25.50 -67.04
C SER A 165 -30.54 -25.42 -65.66
N LEU A 166 -31.65 -24.72 -65.43
CA LEU A 166 -33.05 -25.02 -65.79
C LEU A 166 -33.46 -26.47 -65.46
N ARG A 167 -33.96 -26.70 -64.25
CA ARG A 167 -35.35 -27.12 -63.97
C ARG A 167 -35.61 -27.04 -62.46
#